data_AF-A0A530K110-F1
#
_entry.id   AF-A0A530K110-F1
#
_cell.length_a   1.000
_cell.length_b   1.000
_cell.length_c   1.000
_cell.angle_alpha   90.00
_cell.angle_beta   90.00
_cell.angle_gamma   90.00
#
_symmetry.space_group_name_H-M   'P 1'
#
loop_
_entity.id
_entity.type
_entity.pdbx_description
1 polymer ?
#
loop_
_entity_poly.entity_id
_entity_poly.type
_entity_poly.pdbx_seq_one_letter_code
_entity_poly.pdbx_strand_id
1 'polypeptide(L)' 'HRNIAIAVTGAGAAATINAGCPQDLSLDAFPVGAASRTILGKTEIVLLRTAADAFRVECWRSFSDYVFTFLSEGSRDAAV' A
#
# COMPACT_ATOMS: atom_id res chain seq x y z
N HIS A 1 8.37 1.39 18.92
CA HIS A 1 7.41 0.73 18.02
C HIS A 1 8.16 -0.09 16.97
N ARG A 2 7.79 -1.36 16.78
CA ARG A 2 8.48 -2.31 15.86
C ARG A 2 8.05 -2.21 14.39
N ASN A 3 6.83 -1.70 14.16
CA ASN A 3 6.29 -1.41 12.83
C ASN A 3 6.19 0.10 12.62
N ILE A 4 6.20 0.51 11.36
CA ILE A 4 5.83 1.86 10.92
C ILE A 4 4.64 1.79 9.96
N ALA A 5 3.98 2.92 9.75
CA ALA A 5 2.86 3.04 8.83
C ALA A 5 3.13 4.18 7.84
N ILE A 6 2.88 3.92 6.56
CA ILE A 6 2.95 4.88 5.46
C ILE A 6 1.53 5.07 4.93
N ALA A 7 1.09 6.31 4.84
CA ALA A 7 -0.18 6.63 4.20
C ALA A 7 0.02 6.75 2.68
N VAL A 8 -0.87 6.12 1.91
CA VAL A 8 -0.91 6.23 0.45
C VAL A 8 -2.31 6.71 0.10
N THR A 9 -2.43 7.91 -0.47
CA THR A 9 -3.71 8.62 -0.64
C THR A 9 -3.83 9.27 -2.00
N GLY A 10 -5.06 9.35 -2.51
CA GLY A 10 -5.42 9.99 -3.77
C GLY A 10 -5.79 8.98 -4.85
N ALA A 11 -6.28 9.47 -5.99
CA ALA A 11 -6.86 8.65 -7.06
C ALA A 11 -5.95 7.49 -7.53
N GLY A 12 -4.63 7.68 -7.54
CA GLY A 12 -3.65 6.67 -7.94
C GLY A 12 -3.20 5.71 -6.82
N ALA A 13 -3.77 5.78 -5.61
CA ALA A 13 -3.27 5.04 -4.45
C ALA A 13 -3.34 3.51 -4.64
N ALA A 14 -4.45 3.00 -5.19
CA ALA A 14 -4.59 1.58 -5.47
C ALA A 14 -3.58 1.11 -6.53
N ALA A 15 -3.38 1.88 -7.60
CA ALA A 15 -2.40 1.58 -8.64
C ALA A 15 -0.96 1.61 -8.09
N THR A 16 -0.64 2.59 -7.25
CA THR A 16 0.67 2.72 -6.57
C THR A 16 1.01 1.46 -5.76
N ILE A 17 0.03 0.93 -5.01
CA ILE A 17 0.23 -0.27 -4.19
C ILE A 17 0.29 -1.53 -5.08
N ASN A 18 -0.57 -1.62 -6.10
CA ASN A 18 -0.61 -2.75 -7.04
C ASN A 18 0.63 -2.88 -7.93
N ALA A 19 1.47 -1.85 -8.03
CA ALA A 19 2.78 -1.96 -8.67
C ALA A 19 3.67 -3.05 -8.03
N GLY A 20 3.43 -3.38 -6.75
CA GLY A 20 4.16 -4.44 -6.03
C GLY A 20 3.29 -5.38 -5.22
N CYS A 21 1.98 -5.15 -5.14
CA CYS A 21 1.04 -5.97 -4.39
C CYS A 21 0.14 -6.77 -5.35
N PRO A 22 0.05 -8.11 -5.19
CA PRO A 22 -0.75 -8.95 -6.08
C PRO A 22 -2.26 -8.92 -5.78
N GLN A 23 -2.69 -8.19 -4.75
CA GLN A 23 -4.06 -8.22 -4.29
C GLN A 23 -4.97 -7.35 -5.16
N ASP A 24 -6.19 -7.81 -5.46
CA ASP A 24 -7.19 -6.94 -6.08
C ASP A 24 -7.64 -5.88 -5.07
N LEU A 25 -7.42 -4.60 -5.39
CA LEU A 25 -7.76 -3.44 -4.56
C LEU A 25 -8.98 -2.67 -5.09
N SER A 26 -9.73 -3.27 -6.04
CA SER A 26 -11.06 -2.80 -6.40
C SER A 26 -11.94 -2.64 -5.16
N LEU A 27 -12.90 -1.71 -5.20
CA LEU A 27 -13.79 -1.48 -4.05
C LEU A 27 -14.64 -2.73 -3.71
N ASP A 28 -14.94 -3.55 -4.72
CA ASP A 28 -15.72 -4.77 -4.54
C ASP A 28 -14.91 -5.87 -3.83
N ALA A 29 -13.63 -6.03 -4.17
CA ALA A 29 -12.76 -7.05 -3.58
C ALA A 29 -12.12 -6.62 -2.25
N PHE A 30 -11.79 -5.33 -2.10
CA PHE A 30 -11.12 -4.79 -0.91
C PHE A 30 -11.79 -3.50 -0.43
N PRO A 31 -13.00 -3.56 0.15
CA PRO A 31 -13.78 -2.38 0.51
C PRO A 31 -13.14 -1.54 1.62
N VAL A 32 -13.66 -0.33 1.85
CA VAL A 32 -13.22 0.52 2.96
C VAL A 32 -13.39 -0.22 4.30
N GLY A 33 -12.35 -0.19 5.13
CA GLY A 33 -12.26 -0.96 6.38
C GLY A 33 -11.65 -2.35 6.22
N ALA A 34 -11.46 -2.84 4.99
CA ALA A 34 -10.78 -4.11 4.75
C ALA A 34 -9.29 -3.99 5.13
N ALA A 35 -8.77 -5.07 5.71
CA ALA A 35 -7.37 -5.20 6.04
C ALA A 35 -6.88 -6.63 5.73
N SER A 36 -5.65 -6.74 5.22
CA SER A 36 -5.02 -8.03 4.93
C SER A 36 -3.52 -7.97 5.20
N ARG A 37 -2.93 -9.14 5.44
CA ARG A 37 -1.48 -9.32 5.25
C ARG A 37 -1.24 -9.72 3.81
N THR A 38 -0.24 -9.12 3.21
CA THR A 38 0.14 -9.35 1.82
C THR A 38 1.61 -9.02 1.63
N ILE A 39 2.10 -9.15 0.41
CA ILE A 39 3.47 -8.77 0.03
C ILE A 39 3.40 -7.47 -0.78
N LEU A 40 4.39 -6.61 -0.57
CA LEU A 40 4.73 -5.50 -1.45
C LEU A 40 6.17 -5.69 -1.95
N GLY A 41 6.32 -5.97 -3.24
CA GLY A 41 7.61 -6.32 -3.83
C GLY A 41 8.21 -7.55 -3.17
N LYS A 42 9.21 -7.36 -2.30
CA LYS A 42 9.94 -8.43 -1.61
C LYS A 42 9.71 -8.48 -0.09
N THR A 43 8.75 -7.74 0.45
CA THR A 43 8.51 -7.65 1.90
C THR A 43 7.06 -7.85 2.28
N GLU A 44 6.82 -8.45 3.45
CA GLU A 44 5.47 -8.59 4.02
C GLU A 44 5.01 -7.24 4.59
N ILE A 45 3.76 -6.89 4.28
CA ILE A 45 3.07 -5.71 4.80
C ILE A 45 1.71 -6.10 5.38
N VAL A 46 1.18 -5.23 6.25
CA VAL A 46 -0.26 -5.16 6.52
C VAL A 46 -0.81 -3.99 5.72
N LEU A 47 -1.84 -4.25 4.91
CA LEU A 47 -2.55 -3.24 4.15
C LEU A 47 -3.92 -3.02 4.78
N LEU A 48 -4.28 -1.76 5.03
CA LEU A 48 -5.61 -1.34 5.50
C LEU A 48 -6.16 -0.27 4.55
N ARG A 49 -7.38 -0.43 4.06
CA ARG A 49 -8.08 0.63 3.31
C ARG A 49 -8.86 1.52 4.27
N THR A 50 -8.46 2.78 4.38
CA THR A 50 -9.07 3.75 5.32
C THR A 50 -10.13 4.64 4.65
N ALA A 51 -10.07 4.80 3.32
CA ALA A 51 -11.11 5.45 2.52
C ALA A 51 -11.12 4.88 1.10
N ALA A 52 -12.02 5.37 0.23
CA ALA A 52 -12.12 4.88 -1.14
C ALA A 52 -10.79 4.99 -1.91
N ASP A 53 -9.98 6.01 -1.63
CA ASP A 53 -8.69 6.27 -2.27
C ASP A 53 -7.56 6.46 -1.24
N ALA A 54 -7.72 5.91 -0.04
CA ALA A 54 -6.74 6.02 1.04
C ALA A 54 -6.44 4.67 1.68
N PHE A 55 -5.13 4.41 1.86
CA PHE A 55 -4.61 3.19 2.43
C PHE A 55 -3.53 3.50 3.46
N ARG A 56 -3.42 2.60 4.45
CA ARG A 56 -2.31 2.53 5.39
C ARG A 56 -1.52 1.26 5.10
N VAL A 57 -0.26 1.43 4.73
CA VAL A 57 0.71 0.36 4.51
C VAL A 57 1.60 0.27 5.74
N GLU A 58 1.48 -0.81 6.51
CA GLU A 58 2.37 -1.07 7.63
C GLU A 58 3.43 -2.10 7.28
N CYS A 59 4.67 -1.81 7.68
CA CYS A 59 5.79 -2.73 7.54
C CYS A 59 6.63 -2.75 8.81
N TRP A 60 7.50 -3.75 8.91
CA TRP A 60 8.60 -3.75 9.87
C TRP A 60 9.46 -2.50 9.67
N ARG A 61 9.89 -1.88 10.77
CA ARG A 61 10.64 -0.62 10.73
C ARG A 61 11.93 -0.71 9.91
N SER A 62 12.63 -1.85 9.93
CA SER A 62 13.86 -2.05 9.16
C SER A 62 13.65 -2.05 7.64
N PHE A 63 12.42 -2.22 7.18
CA PHE A 63 12.05 -2.18 5.76
C PHE A 63 11.41 -0.85 5.35
N SER A 64 11.33 0.14 6.25
CA SER A 64 10.66 1.42 5.99
C SER A 64 11.14 2.10 4.72
N ASP A 65 12.47 2.15 4.54
CA ASP A 65 13.09 2.90 3.46
C ASP A 65 12.84 2.20 2.12
N TYR A 66 12.88 0.87 2.10
CA TYR A 66 12.51 0.07 0.94
C TYR A 66 11.04 0.29 0.55
N VAL A 67 10.12 0.14 1.50
CA VAL A 67 8.68 0.28 1.25
C VAL A 67 8.34 1.69 0.79
N PHE A 68 8.89 2.71 1.46
CA PHE A 68 8.64 4.10 1.09
C PHE A 68 9.19 4.44 -0.29
N THR A 69 10.41 3.98 -0.60
CA THR A 69 11.02 4.19 -1.94
C THR A 69 10.18 3.51 -3.01
N PHE A 70 9.79 2.25 -2.80
CA PHE A 70 8.96 1.51 -3.74
C PHE A 70 7.63 2.21 -4.03
N LEU A 71 6.90 2.64 -2.99
CA LEU A 71 5.63 3.36 -3.14
C LEU A 71 5.83 4.73 -3.82
N SER A 72 6.94 5.42 -3.52
CA SER A 72 7.27 6.70 -4.15
C SER A 72 7.52 6.54 -5.65
N GLU A 73 8.21 5.47 -6.06
CA GLU A 73 8.42 5.14 -7.47
C GLU A 73 7.11 4.75 -8.16
N GLY A 74 6.35 3.81 -7.58
CA GLY A 74 5.06 3.39 -8.12
C GLY A 74 4.03 4.52 -8.26
N SER A 75 4.10 5.54 -7.39
CA SER A 75 3.20 6.70 -7.47
C SER A 75 3.44 7.59 -8.70
N ARG A 76 4.65 7.58 -9.25
CA ARG A 76 4.98 8.36 -10.47
C ARG A 76 4.34 7.73 -11.70
N ASP A 77 4.33 6.39 -11.75
CA ASP A 77 3.70 5.65 -12.84
C ASP A 77 2.17 5.67 -12.75
N ALA A 78 1.64 5.75 -11.52
CA ALA A 78 0.19 5.84 -11.27
C ALA A 78 -0.42 7.24 -11.53
N ALA A 79 0.41 8.25 -11.78
CA ALA A 79 -0.03 9.64 -12.01
C ALA A 79 -0.41 9.92 -13.48
N VAL A 80 -0.46 8.89 -14.33
CA VAL A 80 -0.77 8.96 -15.77
C VAL A 80 -2.26 8.86 -16.05
#